data_AF-A0A7K2FP48-F1
#
_entry.id   AF-A0A7K2FP48-F1
#
_cell.length_a   1.000
_cell.length_b   1.000
_cell.length_c   1.000
_cell.angle_alpha   90.00
_cell.angle_beta   90.00
_cell.angle_gamma   90.00
#
_symmetry.space_group_name_H-M   'P 1'
#
loop_
_entity.id
_entity.type
_entity.pdbx_description
1 polymer ?
#
loop_
_entity_poly.entity_id
_entity_poly.type
_entity_poly.pdbx_seq_one_letter_code
_entity_poly.pdbx_strand_id
1 'polypeptide(L)'
;MGVYVSVRGWLECDEPQLATVQEIIAAHDDGLHYTHCWGAPRRHVNWTYYVFFGGDIRDSALGWFTAQIEEIARIPASDDDGDRVLGLFLVSHEVDGMTEWQIRDGRLFVTPADARYRYLDD
;
A
#
# COMPACT_ATOMS: atom_id res chain seq x y z
N MET A 1 0.19 26.46 -4.07
CA MET A 1 0.58 25.17 -4.65
C MET A 1 0.56 24.16 -3.51
N GLY A 2 -0.01 22.97 -3.69
CA GLY A 2 -0.03 21.94 -2.65
C GLY A 2 1.08 20.93 -2.93
N VAL A 3 1.67 20.37 -1.86
CA VAL A 3 2.66 19.30 -1.96
C VAL A 3 1.97 17.99 -2.30
N TYR A 4 2.56 17.23 -3.21
CA TYR A 4 2.13 15.89 -3.61
C TYR A 4 3.10 14.81 -3.15
N VAL A 5 2.57 13.60 -3.06
CA VAL A 5 3.29 12.39 -2.70
C VAL A 5 2.97 11.33 -3.74
N SER A 6 3.98 10.90 -4.48
CA SER A 6 3.82 9.84 -5.47
C SER A 6 3.96 8.48 -4.80
N VAL A 7 2.88 7.70 -4.80
CA VAL A 7 2.83 6.38 -4.15
C VAL A 7 2.70 5.31 -5.21
N ARG A 8 3.60 4.32 -5.17
CA ARG A 8 3.59 3.17 -6.07
C ARG A 8 4.03 1.90 -5.34
N GLY A 9 3.27 0.83 -5.43
CA GLY A 9 3.58 -0.40 -4.71
C GLY A 9 2.53 -1.48 -4.80
N TRP A 10 2.70 -2.53 -4.01
CA TRP A 10 1.82 -3.69 -3.98
C TRP A 10 1.74 -4.35 -2.60
N LEU A 11 0.67 -5.13 -2.44
CA LEU A 11 0.40 -6.05 -1.34
C LEU A 11 0.32 -7.48 -1.90
N GLU A 12 0.73 -8.45 -1.09
CA GLU A 12 0.66 -9.89 -1.35
C GLU A 12 -0.12 -10.54 -0.21
N CYS A 13 -1.11 -11.39 -0.54
CA CYS A 13 -2.04 -11.96 0.44
C CYS A 13 -2.72 -13.25 -0.09
N ASP A 14 -3.41 -13.96 0.79
CA ASP A 14 -4.30 -15.07 0.44
C ASP A 14 -5.73 -14.60 0.06
N GLU A 15 -6.64 -15.52 -0.27
CA GLU A 15 -8.01 -15.21 -0.69
C GLU A 15 -8.88 -14.63 0.46
N PRO A 16 -8.95 -15.22 1.68
CA PRO A 16 -9.58 -14.60 2.83
C PRO A 16 -9.05 -13.19 3.15
N GLN A 17 -7.73 -13.01 3.16
CA GLN A 17 -7.06 -11.73 3.43
C GLN A 17 -7.41 -10.71 2.34
N LEU A 18 -7.46 -11.09 1.06
CA LEU A 18 -7.86 -10.19 -0.03
C LEU A 18 -9.27 -9.63 0.20
N ALA A 19 -10.22 -10.44 0.68
CA ALA A 19 -11.57 -9.96 0.98
C ALA A 19 -11.52 -8.87 2.07
N THR A 20 -10.77 -9.09 3.16
CA THR A 20 -10.58 -8.09 4.22
C THR A 20 -9.82 -6.85 3.74
N VAL A 21 -8.83 -6.99 2.85
CA VAL A 21 -8.14 -5.85 2.21
C VAL A 21 -9.13 -5.00 1.41
N GLN A 22 -10.03 -5.63 0.64
CA GLN A 22 -11.05 -4.92 -0.13
C GLN A 22 -12.07 -4.21 0.77
N GLU A 23 -12.46 -4.83 1.90
CA GLU A 23 -13.32 -4.21 2.91
C GLU A 23 -12.66 -2.97 3.53
N ILE A 24 -11.38 -3.04 3.92
CA ILE A 24 -10.64 -1.88 4.45
C ILE A 24 -10.50 -0.78 3.39
N ILE A 25 -10.17 -1.13 2.15
CA ILE A 25 -10.08 -0.15 1.04
C ILE A 25 -11.41 0.57 0.85
N ALA A 26 -12.54 -0.15 0.89
CA ALA A 26 -13.88 0.43 0.76
C ALA A 26 -14.31 1.23 2.01
N ALA A 27 -13.93 0.82 3.21
CA ALA A 27 -14.28 1.52 4.46
C ALA A 27 -13.56 2.87 4.61
N HIS A 28 -12.40 3.02 3.98
CA HIS A 28 -11.62 4.26 3.92
C HIS A 28 -12.02 5.18 2.74
N ASP A 29 -13.05 4.84 1.95
CA ASP A 29 -13.61 5.72 0.92
C ASP A 29 -14.42 6.86 1.56
N ASP A 30 -13.71 7.92 1.94
CA ASP A 30 -14.27 9.16 2.50
C ASP A 30 -14.80 10.13 1.43
N GLY A 31 -14.89 9.68 0.17
CA GLY A 31 -15.21 10.50 -0.99
C GLY A 31 -13.99 11.16 -1.64
N LEU A 32 -12.77 10.88 -1.17
CA LEU A 32 -11.55 11.18 -1.91
C LEU A 32 -11.35 10.19 -3.06
N HIS A 33 -10.99 10.71 -4.23
CA HIS A 33 -10.76 9.94 -5.46
C HIS A 33 -9.55 8.99 -5.40
N TYR A 34 -8.78 9.00 -4.31
CA TYR A 34 -7.58 8.17 -4.13
C TYR A 34 -7.88 6.68 -3.94
N THR A 35 -9.10 6.32 -3.53
CA THR A 35 -9.55 4.91 -3.51
C THR A 35 -9.45 4.27 -4.90
N HIS A 36 -9.59 5.05 -5.99
CA HIS A 36 -9.45 4.56 -7.37
C HIS A 36 -7.99 4.34 -7.82
N CYS A 37 -7.00 4.71 -7.01
CA CYS A 37 -5.59 4.38 -7.24
C CYS A 37 -5.26 2.94 -6.82
N TRP A 38 -6.15 2.28 -6.08
CA TRP A 38 -6.09 0.83 -5.83
C TRP A 38 -6.58 0.03 -7.05
N GLY A 39 -5.91 -1.08 -7.34
CA GLY A 39 -6.31 -2.01 -8.40
C GLY A 39 -5.89 -3.45 -8.10
N ALA A 40 -6.69 -4.41 -8.54
CA ALA A 40 -6.39 -5.84 -8.45
C ALA A 40 -6.59 -6.53 -9.82
N PRO A 41 -5.90 -7.65 -10.10
CA PRO A 41 -6.10 -8.41 -11.33
C PRO A 41 -7.57 -8.86 -11.49
N ARG A 42 -8.17 -8.60 -12.66
CA ARG A 42 -9.56 -8.97 -12.99
C ARG A 42 -9.84 -10.48 -13.03
N ARG A 43 -8.79 -11.30 -12.97
CA ARG A 43 -8.85 -12.77 -12.90
C ARG A 43 -7.75 -13.21 -11.94
N HIS A 44 -8.06 -14.16 -11.06
CA HIS A 44 -7.03 -14.83 -10.28
C HIS A 44 -6.07 -15.59 -11.21
N VAL A 45 -4.78 -15.54 -10.90
CA VAL A 45 -3.69 -16.03 -11.76
C VAL A 45 -2.63 -16.92 -11.06
N ASN A 46 -2.35 -16.74 -9.76
CA ASN A 46 -1.01 -17.04 -9.21
C ASN A 46 -0.94 -17.87 -7.89
N TRP A 47 -2.06 -18.31 -7.30
CA TRP A 47 -2.21 -18.68 -5.86
C TRP A 47 -2.10 -17.47 -4.92
N THR A 48 -0.98 -16.75 -4.92
CA THR A 48 -0.85 -15.48 -4.21
C THR A 48 -1.70 -14.41 -4.90
N TYR A 49 -2.48 -13.68 -4.12
CA TYR A 49 -3.29 -12.56 -4.60
C TYR A 49 -2.53 -11.24 -4.42
N TYR A 50 -2.62 -10.38 -5.43
CA TYR A 50 -1.91 -9.11 -5.48
C TYR A 50 -2.89 -7.94 -5.55
N VAL A 51 -2.63 -6.91 -4.75
CA VAL A 51 -3.32 -5.61 -4.80
C VAL A 51 -2.28 -4.52 -5.01
N PHE A 52 -2.49 -3.64 -5.98
CA PHE A 52 -1.55 -2.60 -6.40
C PHE A 52 -2.09 -1.23 -6.04
N PHE A 53 -1.21 -0.31 -5.64
CA PHE A 53 -1.50 1.13 -5.61
C PHE A 53 -0.60 1.86 -6.60
N GLY A 54 -1.17 2.80 -7.33
CA GLY A 54 -0.42 3.74 -8.16
C GLY A 54 -1.15 5.06 -8.31
N GLY A 55 -0.59 6.13 -7.74
CA GLY A 55 -1.13 7.47 -7.88
C GLY A 55 -0.44 8.53 -7.03
N ASP A 56 -0.71 9.78 -7.35
CA ASP A 56 -0.17 10.94 -6.64
C ASP A 56 -1.26 11.50 -5.71
N ILE A 57 -1.01 11.41 -4.40
CA ILE A 57 -1.90 11.92 -3.35
C ILE A 57 -1.40 13.28 -2.86
N ARG A 58 -2.26 14.08 -2.22
CA ARG A 58 -1.78 15.26 -1.48
C ARG A 58 -1.05 14.79 -0.22
N ASP A 59 -0.04 15.53 0.21
CA ASP A 59 0.60 15.37 1.53
C ASP A 59 -0.45 15.33 2.67
N SER A 60 -1.46 16.20 2.61
CA SER A 60 -2.57 16.19 3.58
C SER A 60 -3.40 14.89 3.62
N ALA A 61 -3.28 14.01 2.63
CA ALA A 61 -3.90 12.69 2.57
C ALA A 61 -2.91 11.55 2.88
N LEU A 62 -1.61 11.83 3.07
CA LEU A 62 -0.63 10.80 3.41
C LEU A 62 -0.96 10.12 4.74
N GLY A 63 -1.44 10.87 5.75
CA GLY A 63 -1.89 10.31 7.02
C GLY A 63 -3.07 9.34 6.90
N TRP A 64 -4.00 9.59 5.97
CA TRP A 64 -5.10 8.67 5.62
C TRP A 64 -4.55 7.38 5.01
N PHE A 65 -3.65 7.50 4.03
CA PHE A 65 -3.03 6.35 3.38
C PHE A 65 -2.20 5.51 4.36
N THR A 66 -1.42 6.15 5.25
CA THR A 66 -0.67 5.46 6.31
C THR A 66 -1.60 4.65 7.22
N ALA A 67 -2.72 5.24 7.66
CA ALA A 67 -3.68 4.55 8.51
C ALA A 67 -4.31 3.32 7.82
N GLN A 68 -4.65 3.44 6.53
CA GLN A 68 -5.16 2.34 5.71
C GLN A 68 -4.14 1.20 5.57
N ILE A 69 -2.88 1.52 5.27
CA ILE A 69 -1.79 0.53 5.16
C ILE A 69 -1.48 -0.13 6.51
N GLU A 70 -1.48 0.62 7.62
CA GLU A 70 -1.31 0.05 8.95
C GLU A 70 -2.46 -0.89 9.35
N GLU A 71 -3.69 -0.61 8.91
CA GLU A 71 -4.84 -1.47 9.16
C GLU A 71 -4.74 -2.78 8.36
N ILE A 72 -4.42 -2.67 7.06
CA ILE A 72 -4.11 -3.82 6.19
C ILE A 72 -2.97 -4.67 6.77
N ALA A 73 -1.90 -4.03 7.25
CA ALA A 73 -0.76 -4.75 7.83
C ALA A 73 -1.16 -5.57 9.07
N ARG A 74 -2.20 -5.17 9.82
CA ARG A 74 -2.66 -5.87 11.03
C ARG A 74 -3.54 -7.10 10.75
N ILE A 75 -3.94 -7.35 9.50
CA ILE A 75 -4.72 -8.52 9.12
C ILE A 75 -4.01 -9.81 9.63
N PRO A 76 -4.73 -10.73 10.30
CA PRO A 76 -4.15 -11.99 10.78
C PRO A 76 -3.84 -12.94 9.62
N ALA A 77 -3.05 -13.98 9.91
CA ALA A 77 -3.01 -15.15 9.04
C ALA A 77 -4.41 -15.79 8.97
N SER A 78 -4.77 -16.32 7.80
CA SER A 78 -6.07 -16.97 7.61
C SER A 78 -6.08 -18.43 8.09
N ASP A 79 -4.91 -19.04 8.23
CA ASP A 79 -4.70 -20.45 8.60
C ASP A 79 -3.51 -20.65 9.58
N ASP A 80 -3.17 -21.92 9.82
CA ASP A 80 -2.12 -22.36 10.74
C ASP A 80 -0.68 -22.20 10.19
N ASP A 81 -0.49 -21.95 8.89
CA ASP A 81 0.84 -21.73 8.32
C ASP A 81 1.40 -20.34 8.69
N GLY A 82 0.52 -19.42 9.10
CA GLY A 82 0.89 -18.16 9.74
C GLY A 82 1.23 -17.03 8.77
N ASP A 83 1.02 -17.24 7.47
CA ASP A 83 1.29 -16.26 6.42
C ASP A 83 0.42 -15.01 6.58
N ARG A 84 1.07 -13.84 6.61
CA ARG A 84 0.44 -12.52 6.75
C ARG A 84 0.56 -11.75 5.46
N VAL A 85 -0.27 -10.72 5.33
CA VAL A 85 -0.12 -9.71 4.26
C VAL A 85 1.32 -9.19 4.25
N LEU A 86 1.96 -9.29 3.09
CA LEU A 86 3.24 -8.68 2.79
C LEU A 86 3.04 -7.51 1.82
N GLY A 87 4.04 -6.66 1.65
CA GLY A 87 3.97 -5.61 0.63
C GLY A 87 5.19 -4.69 0.60
N LEU A 88 5.32 -4.00 -0.52
CA LEU A 88 6.36 -3.00 -0.75
C LEU A 88 5.77 -1.79 -1.48
N PHE A 89 6.03 -0.59 -0.94
CA PHE A 89 5.71 0.67 -1.61
C PHE A 89 6.94 1.58 -1.62
N LEU A 90 7.06 2.36 -2.70
CA LEU A 90 7.92 3.52 -2.79
C LEU A 90 7.01 4.75 -2.71
N VAL A 91 7.32 5.62 -1.74
CA VAL A 91 6.55 6.81 -1.40
C VAL A 91 7.47 8.00 -1.53
N SER A 92 7.33 8.73 -2.64
CA SER A 92 8.16 9.89 -2.98
C SER A 92 7.46 11.19 -2.59
N HIS A 93 8.02 11.91 -1.62
CA HIS A 93 7.55 13.22 -1.18
C HIS A 93 8.33 14.33 -1.90
N GLU A 94 7.65 15.27 -2.56
CA GLU A 94 8.30 16.35 -3.35
C GLU A 94 9.32 17.19 -2.54
N VAL A 95 9.19 17.22 -1.20
CA VAL A 95 10.05 18.02 -0.31
C VAL A 95 11.02 17.17 0.51
N ASP A 96 10.60 15.98 0.96
CA ASP A 96 11.37 15.16 1.91
C ASP A 96 12.08 13.96 1.24
N GLY A 97 11.84 13.74 -0.05
CA GLY A 97 12.41 12.66 -0.84
C GLY A 97 11.65 11.33 -0.68
N MET A 98 12.24 10.26 -1.19
CA MET A 98 11.62 8.94 -1.24
C MET A 98 11.88 8.08 0.01
N THR A 99 10.83 7.42 0.46
CA THR A 99 10.86 6.37 1.49
C THR A 99 10.41 5.02 0.91
N GLU A 100 11.03 3.94 1.38
CA GLU A 100 10.60 2.56 1.14
C GLU A 100 9.75 2.09 2.33
N TRP A 101 8.56 1.58 2.03
CA TRP A 101 7.57 1.14 3.00
C TRP A 101 7.39 -0.38 2.84
N GLN A 102 7.74 -1.13 3.88
CA GLN A 102 7.64 -2.58 3.92
C GLN A 102 6.49 -3.01 4.83
N ILE A 103 5.55 -3.78 4.31
CA ILE A 103 4.50 -4.43 5.10
C ILE A 103 4.98 -5.86 5.37
N ARG A 104 5.16 -6.21 6.64
CA ARG A 104 5.53 -7.56 7.11
C ARG A 104 5.30 -7.69 8.61
N ASP A 105 5.30 -8.92 9.14
CA ASP A 105 5.23 -9.22 10.57
C ASP A 105 4.04 -8.55 11.32
N GLY A 106 2.95 -8.28 10.59
CA GLY A 106 1.77 -7.59 11.13
C GLY A 106 1.90 -6.06 11.22
N ARG A 107 2.89 -5.44 10.55
CA ARG A 107 3.31 -4.04 10.75
C ARG A 107 3.77 -3.36 9.46
N LEU A 108 3.71 -2.03 9.48
CA LEU A 108 4.38 -1.15 8.51
C LEU A 108 5.77 -0.75 9.05
N PHE A 109 6.79 -0.87 8.21
CA PHE A 109 8.14 -0.35 8.45
C PHE A 109 8.46 0.69 7.38
N VAL A 110 8.88 1.89 7.80
CA VAL A 110 9.26 2.99 6.90
C VAL A 110 10.75 3.28 7.05
N THR A 111 11.47 3.27 5.94
CA THR A 111 12.90 3.61 5.87
C THR A 111 13.19 4.56 4.70
N PRO A 112 14.28 5.35 4.72
CA PRO A 112 14.73 6.07 3.53
C PRO A 112 14.95 5.11 2.35
N ALA A 113 14.53 5.50 1.15
CA ALA A 113 14.68 4.67 -0.03
C ALA A 113 16.16 4.58 -0.48
N ASP A 114 16.56 3.44 -1.02
CA ASP A 114 17.91 3.26 -1.56
C ASP A 114 18.16 4.16 -2.78
N ALA A 115 19.39 4.66 -2.92
CA ALA A 115 19.80 5.56 -4.01
C ALA A 115 19.57 4.98 -5.42
N ARG A 116 19.44 3.65 -5.57
CA ARG A 116 19.09 2.98 -6.82
C ARG A 116 17.72 3.36 -7.37
N TYR A 117 16.81 3.85 -6.53
CA TYR A 117 15.44 4.19 -6.94
C TYR A 117 15.27 5.61 -7.48
N ARG A 118 16.30 6.46 -7.44
CA ARG A 118 16.20 7.89 -7.82
C ARG A 118 15.61 8.17 -9.21
N TYR A 119 15.75 7.25 -10.17
CA TYR A 119 15.13 7.35 -11.50
C TYR A 119 13.59 7.37 -11.48
N LEU A 120 12.97 7.17 -10.31
CA LEU A 120 11.53 7.22 -10.06
C LEU A 120 11.07 8.59 -9.49
N ASP A 121 12.02 9.49 -9.17
CA ASP A 121 11.81 10.87 -8.70
C ASP A 121 12.10 11.94 -9.78
N ASP A 122 12.64 11.54 -10.95
CA ASP A 122 13.04 12.40 -12.08
C ASP A 122 11.88 12.69 -13.08
#